data_AF-A0A1T5CAL7-F1
#
_entry.id   AF-A0A1T5CAL7-F1
#
_cell.length_a   1.000
_cell.length_b   1.000
_cell.length_c   1.000
_cell.angle_alpha   90.00
_cell.angle_beta   90.00
_cell.angle_gamma   90.00
#
_symmetry.space_group_name_H-M   'P 1'
#
loop_
_entity.id
_entity.type
_entity.pdbx_description
1 polymer ?
#
loop_
_entity_poly.entity_id
_entity_poly.type
_entity_poly.pdbx_seq_one_letter_code
_entity_poly.pdbx_strand_id
1 'polypeptide(L)' 'MKTFHIEVTNESEEELITKILENLKQKGMIDFTEQHQDSPNSKAVPASEEQVQEIIDEAELGPYYSEKEAKNILNL' A
#
# COMPACT_ATOMS: atom_id res chain seq x y z
N MET A 1 -4.31 7.46 -30.38
CA MET A 1 -3.89 6.33 -29.51
C MET A 1 -5.13 5.72 -28.89
N LYS A 2 -5.15 4.40 -28.69
CA LYS A 2 -6.23 3.70 -28.00
C LYS A 2 -5.65 3.10 -26.72
N THR A 3 -6.33 3.29 -25.60
CA THR A 3 -5.96 2.72 -24.31
C THR A 3 -6.97 1.63 -23.99
N PHE A 4 -6.49 0.49 -23.52
CA PHE A 4 -7.32 -0.64 -23.11
C PHE A 4 -7.16 -0.85 -21.61
N HIS A 5 -8.27 -1.11 -20.94
CA HIS A 5 -8.28 -1.54 -19.55
C HIS A 5 -8.38 -3.07 -19.52
N ILE A 6 -7.52 -3.71 -18.73
CA ILE A 6 -7.47 -5.16 -18.56
C ILE A 6 -7.77 -5.43 -17.09
N GLU A 7 -8.80 -6.23 -16.83
CA GLU A 7 -9.19 -6.68 -15.50
C GLU A 7 -8.88 -8.17 -15.37
N VAL A 8 -8.11 -8.54 -14.35
CA VAL A 8 -7.82 -9.93 -14.03
C VAL A 8 -8.92 -10.43 -13.09
N THR A 9 -9.76 -11.34 -13.60
CA THR A 9 -10.92 -11.88 -12.86
C THR A 9 -10.58 -13.09 -11.99
N ASN A 10 -9.35 -13.64 -12.12
CA ASN A 10 -8.89 -14.81 -11.38
C ASN A 10 -7.50 -14.54 -10.81
N GLU A 11 -7.44 -14.37 -9.49
CA GLU A 11 -6.21 -14.07 -8.74
C GLU A 11 -5.14 -15.15 -8.90
N SER A 12 -5.54 -16.43 -9.09
CA SER A 12 -4.58 -17.53 -9.27
C SER A 12 -3.79 -17.44 -10.58
N GLU A 13 -4.29 -16.67 -11.55
CA GLU A 13 -3.69 -16.50 -12.88
C GLU A 13 -2.99 -15.13 -13.03
N GLU A 14 -3.01 -14.30 -11.99
CA GLU A 14 -2.44 -12.95 -12.00
C GLU A 14 -0.95 -12.97 -12.40
N GLU A 15 -0.16 -13.83 -11.76
CA GLU A 15 1.28 -13.94 -12.05
C GLU A 15 1.56 -14.35 -13.51
N LEU A 16 0.71 -15.22 -14.08
CA LEU A 16 0.83 -15.64 -15.47
C LEU A 16 0.48 -14.49 -16.43
N ILE A 17 -0.60 -13.77 -16.15
CA ILE A 17 -1.04 -12.64 -16.95
C ILE A 17 0.00 -11.52 -16.93
N THR A 18 0.58 -11.22 -15.77
CA THR A 18 1.65 -10.22 -15.63
C THR A 18 2.88 -10.60 -16.47
N LYS A 19 3.32 -11.87 -16.42
CA LYS A 19 4.43 -12.35 -17.27
C LYS A 19 4.16 -12.20 -18.77
N ILE A 20 2.91 -12.41 -19.20
CA ILE A 20 2.52 -12.22 -20.60
C ILE A 20 2.59 -10.73 -20.99
N LEU A 21 2.06 -9.84 -20.14
CA LEU A 21 2.07 -8.39 -20.38
C LEU A 21 3.49 -7.83 -20.41
N GLU A 22 4.36 -8.28 -19.51
CA GLU A 22 5.79 -7.93 -19.52
C GLU A 22 6.48 -8.37 -20.82
N ASN A 23 6.18 -9.58 -21.30
CA ASN A 23 6.77 -10.08 -22.53
C ASN A 23 6.36 -9.24 -23.75
N LEU A 24 5.08 -8.85 -23.82
CA LEU A 24 4.55 -7.98 -24.88
C LEU A 24 5.20 -6.59 -24.84
N LYS A 25 5.45 -6.05 -23.64
CA LYS A 25 6.20 -4.81 -23.44
C LYS A 25 7.65 -4.93 -23.88
N GLN A 26 8.36 -6.00 -23.51
CA GLN A 26 9.73 -6.25 -23.95
C GLN A 26 9.86 -6.36 -25.48
N LYS A 27 8.85 -6.90 -26.15
CA LYS A 27 8.76 -6.96 -27.61
C LYS A 27 8.39 -5.63 -28.26
N GLY A 28 8.08 -4.59 -27.47
CA GLY A 28 7.69 -3.27 -27.95
C GLY A 28 6.29 -3.22 -28.58
N MET A 29 5.43 -4.20 -28.30
CA MET A 29 4.07 -4.26 -28.87
C MET A 29 3.08 -3.40 -28.11
N ILE A 30 3.24 -3.30 -26.79
CA ILE A 30 2.38 -2.53 -25.91
C ILE A 30 3.21 -1.72 -24.92
N ASP A 31 2.62 -0.64 -24.42
CA ASP A 31 3.02 -0.04 -23.16
C ASP A 31 2.01 -0.48 -22.11
N PHE A 32 2.49 -0.92 -20.95
CA PHE A 32 1.68 -1.44 -19.85
C PHE A 32 2.14 -0.77 -18.56
N THR A 33 1.16 -0.24 -17.83
CA THR A 33 1.32 0.39 -16.52
C THR A 33 0.35 -0.30 -15.58
N GLU A 34 0.88 -0.91 -14.53
CA GLU A 34 0.08 -1.52 -13.48
C GLU A 34 -0.42 -0.42 -12.54
N GLN A 35 -1.73 -0.24 -12.46
CA GLN A 35 -2.33 0.56 -11.39
C GLN A 35 -2.61 -0.38 -10.21
N HIS A 36 -1.60 -0.60 -9.37
CA HIS A 36 -1.85 -1.14 -8.04
C HIS A 36 -2.74 -0.16 -7.29
N GLN A 37 -4.02 -0.52 -7.09
CA GLN A 37 -4.86 0.17 -6.12
C GLN A 37 -4.29 0.03 -4.69
N ASP A 38 -3.44 -0.97 -4.47
CA ASP A 38 -2.64 -1.16 -3.25
C ASP A 38 -1.19 -0.70 -3.43
N SER A 39 -0.98 0.56 -3.82
CA SER A 39 0.29 1.19 -3.49
C SER A 39 0.31 1.46 -1.97
N PRO A 40 1.15 0.82 -1.14
CA PRO A 40 1.41 1.29 0.22
C PRO A 40 2.27 2.58 0.21
N ASN A 41 2.07 3.44 -0.78
CA ASN A 41 2.82 4.69 -0.98
C ASN A 41 1.94 5.93 -0.79
N SER A 42 0.82 5.79 -0.08
CA SER A 42 0.52 6.80 0.92
C SER A 42 1.57 6.60 2.00
N LYS A 43 2.71 7.30 1.91
CA LYS A 43 3.51 7.58 3.10
C LYS A 43 2.51 8.06 4.13
N ALA A 44 2.20 7.21 5.11
CA ALA A 44 1.25 7.54 6.13
C ALA A 44 1.75 8.85 6.72
N VAL A 45 0.93 9.90 6.61
CA VAL A 45 1.29 11.19 7.19
C VAL A 45 1.46 10.88 8.68
N PRO A 46 2.63 11.18 9.28
CA PRO A 46 2.80 10.91 10.70
C PRO A 46 1.67 11.63 11.44
N ALA A 47 0.97 10.89 12.30
CA ALA A 47 -0.12 11.44 13.08
C ALA A 47 0.39 12.64 13.91
N SER A 48 -0.43 13.68 14.05
CA SER A 48 -0.07 14.82 14.90
C SER A 48 0.12 14.37 16.36
N GLU A 49 0.85 15.14 17.17
CA GLU A 49 1.06 14.77 18.58
C GLU A 49 -0.25 14.59 19.36
N GLU A 50 -1.29 15.37 19.01
CA GLU A 50 -2.63 15.23 19.56
C GLU A 50 -3.29 13.91 19.15
N GLN A 51 -3.19 13.53 17.87
CA GLN A 51 -3.72 12.26 17.37
C GLN A 51 -2.99 11.06 17.97
N VAL A 52 -1.67 11.15 18.14
CA VAL A 52 -0.89 10.09 18.81
C VAL A 52 -1.36 9.93 20.24
N GLN A 53 -1.61 11.02 20.97
CA GLN A 53 -2.09 10.95 22.35
C GLN A 53 -3.49 10.33 22.44
N GLU A 54 -4.40 10.72 21.54
CA GLU A 54 -5.74 10.12 21.46
C GLU A 54 -5.67 8.61 21.21
N ILE A 55 -4.78 8.15 20.33
CA ILE A 55 -4.60 6.73 20.05
C ILE A 55 -3.99 5.99 21.26
N ILE A 56 -3.06 6.60 22.01
CA ILE A 56 -2.49 6.01 23.23
C ILE A 56 -3.58 5.78 24.28
N ASP A 57 -4.47 6.76 24.42
CA ASP A 57 -5.55 6.74 25.40
C ASP A 57 -6.66 5.74 24.98
N GLU A 58 -7.02 5.71 23.69
CA GLU A 58 -8.03 4.77 23.15
C GLU A 58 -7.53 3.32 23.14
N ALA A 59 -6.27 3.10 22.79
CA ALA A 59 -5.67 1.77 22.78
C ALA A 59 -5.24 1.28 24.17
N GLU A 60 -5.51 2.04 25.23
CA GLU A 60 -5.10 1.77 26.60
C GLU A 60 -3.63 1.33 26.66
N LEU A 61 -2.74 2.03 25.95
CA LEU A 61 -1.31 1.66 25.89
C LEU A 61 -0.56 2.05 27.16
N GLY A 62 -1.07 3.04 27.91
CA GLY A 62 -0.46 3.57 29.13
C GLY A 62 -0.10 2.55 30.23
N PRO A 63 -0.87 1.48 30.48
CA PRO A 63 -0.53 0.42 31.44
C PRO A 63 0.59 -0.51 30.98
N TYR A 64 0.81 -0.64 29.67
CA TYR A 64 1.71 -1.64 29.09
C TYR A 64 3.02 -1.04 28.56
N TYR A 65 2.99 0.25 28.22
CA TYR A 65 4.11 0.97 27.64
C TYR A 65 4.19 2.36 28.26
N SER A 66 5.41 2.85 28.49
CA SER A 66 5.59 4.26 28.84
C SER A 66 5.12 5.15 27.70
N GLU A 67 4.69 6.38 27.98
CA GLU A 67 4.26 7.34 26.95
C GLU A 67 5.29 7.46 25.81
N LYS A 68 6.58 7.41 26.15
CA LYS A 68 7.68 7.45 25.17
C LYS A 68 7.71 6.22 24.27
N GLU A 69 7.46 5.03 24.82
CA GLU A 69 7.41 3.77 24.06
C GLU A 69 6.16 3.69 23.21
N ALA A 70 5.00 4.08 23.75
CA ALA A 70 3.75 4.12 23.00
C ALA A 70 3.84 5.11 21.82
N LYS A 71 4.41 6.31 22.04
CA LYS A 71 4.70 7.28 20.97
C LYS A 71 5.65 6.70 19.93
N ASN A 72 6.68 5.97 20.32
CA ASN A 72 7.62 5.33 19.38
C ASN A 72 6.98 4.19 18.57
N ILE A 73 6.04 3.44 19.15
CA ILE A 73 5.30 2.36 18.47
C ILE A 73 4.32 2.93 17.45
N LEU A 74 3.67 4.05 17.79
CA LEU A 74 2.70 4.74 16.95
C LEU A 74 3.33 5.66 15.91
N ASN A 75 4.65 5.87 15.99
CA ASN A 75 5.40 6.64 15.02
C ASN A 75 5.57 5.84 13.72
N LEU A 76 4.53 5.88 12.88
CA LEU A 76 4.61 5.67 11.43
C LEU A 76 5.74 6.51 10.81
#